data_AF-A0A559M297-F1
#
_entry.id   AF-A0A559M297-F1
#
_cell.length_a   1.000
_cell.length_b   1.000
_cell.length_c   1.000
_cell.angle_alpha   90.00
_cell.angle_beta   90.00
_cell.angle_gamma   90.00
#
_symmetry.space_group_name_H-M   'P 1'
#
loop_
_entity.id
_entity.type
_entity.pdbx_description
1 polymer ?
#
loop_
_entity_poly.entity_id
_entity_poly.type
_entity_poly.pdbx_seq_one_letter_code
_entity_poly.pdbx_strand_id
1 'polypeptide(L)'
;HHNGNVPWQRVINSKGIISPRGHPSGAANQAQVLRGERVTVRTGNLGELMVDFAEYGWFPRQLPSDEAAGLHPHIISDDED
;
A
#
# COMPACT_ATOMS: atom_id res chain seq x y z
N HIS A 1 -20.66 -5.54 4.62
CA HIS A 1 -19.71 -4.55 5.19
C HIS A 1 -18.36 -5.23 5.35
N HIS A 2 -17.33 -4.84 4.58
CA HIS A 2 -16.02 -5.53 4.53
C HIS A 2 -14.97 -4.93 5.51
N ASN A 3 -15.38 -4.00 6.39
CA ASN A 3 -14.49 -3.27 7.29
C ASN A 3 -13.84 -4.10 8.40
N GLY A 4 -14.25 -5.36 8.61
CA GLY A 4 -13.75 -6.17 9.72
C GLY A 4 -12.53 -7.03 9.42
N ASN A 5 -12.28 -7.39 8.15
CA ASN A 5 -11.26 -8.39 7.79
C ASN A 5 -10.40 -8.03 6.58
N VAL A 6 -10.68 -6.91 5.90
CA VAL A 6 -9.89 -6.48 4.74
C VAL A 6 -9.14 -5.20 5.12
N PRO A 7 -7.79 -5.20 5.12
CA PRO A 7 -6.99 -4.02 5.46
C PRO A 7 -6.93 -3.04 4.29
N TRP A 8 -8.10 -2.57 3.85
CA TRP A 8 -8.26 -1.69 2.69
C TRP A 8 -7.43 -0.41 2.81
N GLN A 9 -7.16 0.06 4.04
CA GLN A 9 -6.36 1.25 4.30
C GLN A 9 -4.92 1.15 3.78
N ARG A 10 -4.40 -0.07 3.58
CA ARG A 10 -3.04 -0.31 3.08
C ARG A 10 -2.93 -0.21 1.56
N VAL A 11 -4.05 -0.06 0.86
CA VAL A 11 -4.07 0.08 -0.60
C VAL A 11 -3.98 1.57 -0.98
N ILE A 12 -2.86 1.96 -1.58
CA ILE A 12 -2.52 3.32 -1.99
C ILE A 12 -2.20 3.30 -3.49
N ASN A 13 -2.37 4.42 -4.19
CA ASN A 13 -2.03 4.47 -5.62
C ASN A 13 -0.52 4.34 -5.85
N SER A 14 -0.12 4.05 -7.09
CA SER A 14 1.27 3.83 -7.48
C SER A 14 2.19 5.04 -7.30
N LYS A 15 1.65 6.26 -7.12
CA LYS A 15 2.44 7.48 -6.83
C LYS A 15 2.76 7.66 -5.35
N GLY A 16 2.34 6.72 -4.48
CA GLY A 16 2.45 6.87 -3.03
C GLY A 16 1.44 7.85 -2.44
N ILE A 17 0.49 8.36 -3.23
CA ILE A 17 -0.51 9.34 -2.79
C ILE A 17 -1.78 8.61 -2.34
N ILE A 18 -2.28 8.95 -1.16
CA ILE A 18 -3.61 8.53 -0.71
C ILE A 18 -4.63 9.18 -1.63
N SER A 19 -5.25 8.37 -2.49
CA SER A 19 -6.15 8.87 -3.52
C SER A 19 -7.31 9.69 -2.93
N PRO A 20 -7.55 10.91 -3.42
CA PRO A 20 -8.72 11.70 -3.06
C PRO A 20 -10.00 10.89 -3.32
N ARG A 21 -10.97 11.03 -2.41
CA ARG A 21 -12.29 10.41 -2.51
C ARG A 21 -13.31 11.53 -2.68
N GLY A 22 -14.45 11.25 -3.31
CA GLY A 22 -15.53 12.23 -3.47
C GLY A 22 -16.06 12.79 -2.14
N HIS A 23 -15.80 12.11 -1.02
CA HIS A 23 -16.00 12.63 0.32
C HIS A 23 -14.67 13.16 0.92
N PRO A 24 -14.63 14.41 1.41
CA PRO A 24 -13.39 15.08 1.83
C PRO A 24 -12.65 14.36 2.98
N SER A 25 -13.36 13.60 3.82
CA SER A 25 -12.73 12.86 4.93
C SER A 25 -12.11 11.52 4.54
N GLY A 26 -12.33 11.00 3.33
CA GLY A 26 -11.91 9.64 2.98
C GLY A 26 -10.40 9.43 3.05
N ALA A 27 -9.65 10.36 2.45
CA ALA A 27 -8.18 10.34 2.48
C ALA A 27 -7.64 10.62 3.89
N ALA A 28 -8.27 11.54 4.64
CA ALA A 28 -7.88 11.87 6.00
C ALA A 28 -8.07 10.69 6.95
N ASN A 29 -9.19 9.97 6.84
CA ASN A 29 -9.46 8.76 7.62
C ASN A 29 -8.43 7.66 7.31
N GLN A 30 -8.12 7.44 6.03
CA GLN A 30 -7.09 6.47 5.63
C GLN A 30 -5.71 6.84 6.23
N ALA A 31 -5.32 8.11 6.15
CA ALA A 31 -4.07 8.59 6.74
C ALA A 31 -4.03 8.40 8.26
N GLN A 32 -5.14 8.63 8.97
CA GLN A 32 -5.22 8.43 10.41
C GLN A 32 -5.01 6.96 10.79
N VAL A 33 -5.64 6.03 10.07
CA VAL A 33 -5.46 4.58 10.32
C VAL A 33 -4.02 4.16 10.06
N LEU A 34 -3.42 4.61 8.94
CA LEU A 34 -2.02 4.32 8.60
C LEU A 34 -1.04 4.86 9.66
N ARG A 35 -1.25 6.07 10.17
CA ARG A 35 -0.45 6.62 11.28
C ARG A 35 -0.59 5.79 12.56
N GLY A 36 -1.78 5.26 12.84
CA GLY A 36 -2.01 4.31 13.94
C GLY A 36 -1.19 3.02 13.79
N GLU A 37 -0.94 2.60 12.55
CA GLU A 37 -0.06 1.47 12.20
C GLU A 37 1.44 1.85 12.14
N ARG A 38 1.80 3.07 12.54
CA ARG A 38 3.17 3.64 12.50
C ARG A 38 3.72 3.86 11.08
N VAL A 39 2.85 3.99 10.08
CA VAL A 39 3.24 4.43 8.74
C VAL A 39 3.35 5.95 8.73
N THR A 40 4.49 6.47 8.27
CA THR A 40 4.70 7.91 8.11
C THR A 40 3.91 8.44 6.93
N VAL A 41 2.98 9.37 7.19
CA VAL A 41 2.19 10.06 6.15
C VAL A 41 2.58 11.54 6.09
N ARG A 42 3.22 11.93 5.00
CA ARG A 42 3.69 13.30 4.73
C ARG A 42 2.63 14.09 3.97
N THR A 43 2.67 15.41 4.10
CA THR A 43 1.84 16.32 3.31
C THR A 43 2.68 16.96 2.22
N GLY A 44 2.30 16.79 0.96
CA GLY A 44 2.93 17.41 -0.20
C GLY A 44 2.52 18.87 -0.37
N ASN A 45 3.15 19.56 -1.33
CA ASN A 45 2.96 21.00 -1.56
C ASN A 45 1.52 21.38 -1.90
N LEU A 46 0.73 20.47 -2.49
CA LEU A 46 -0.68 20.68 -2.83
C LEU A 46 -1.64 20.13 -1.76
N GLY A 47 -1.13 19.76 -0.57
CA GLY A 47 -1.93 19.16 0.49
C GLY A 47 -2.17 17.65 0.32
N GLU A 48 -1.54 17.02 -0.66
CA GLU A 48 -1.63 15.58 -0.90
C GLU A 48 -1.02 14.78 0.26
N LEU A 49 -1.66 13.69 0.67
CA LEU A 49 -1.16 12.81 1.72
C LEU A 49 -0.37 11.68 1.08
N MET A 50 0.92 11.56 1.43
CA MET A 50 1.88 10.69 0.75
C MET A 50 2.54 9.70 1.71
N VAL A 51 2.84 8.51 1.21
CA VAL A 51 3.59 7.44 1.90
C VAL A 51 4.80 7.07 1.05
N ASP A 52 5.94 6.87 1.72
CA ASP A 52 7.16 6.38 1.07
C ASP A 52 7.11 4.85 0.90
N PHE A 53 7.04 4.38 -0.34
CA PHE A 53 7.03 2.95 -0.64
C PHE A 53 8.40 2.30 -0.55
N ALA A 54 9.49 3.06 -0.55
CA ALA A 54 10.81 2.49 -0.25
C ALA A 54 10.87 2.00 1.21
N GLU A 55 10.17 2.69 2.12
CA GLU A 55 10.10 2.33 3.54
C GLU A 55 8.94 1.37 3.86
N TYR A 56 7.75 1.61 3.31
CA TYR A 56 6.53 0.91 3.69
C TYR A 56 5.92 0.01 2.60
N GLY A 57 6.54 -0.06 1.42
CA GLY A 57 6.03 -0.84 0.30
C GLY A 57 6.11 -2.35 0.53
N TRP A 58 5.11 -3.07 0.05
CA TRP A 58 5.10 -4.53 0.07
C TRP A 58 5.31 -5.07 -1.34
N PHE A 59 6.55 -5.49 -1.63
CA PHE A 59 6.98 -6.01 -2.93
C PHE A 59 7.61 -7.40 -2.78
N PRO A 60 6.81 -8.42 -2.42
CA PRO A 60 7.32 -9.76 -2.23
C PRO A 60 7.71 -10.41 -3.57
N ARG A 61 8.80 -11.20 -3.58
CA ARG A 61 9.15 -12.06 -4.73
C ARG A 61 8.16 -13.20 -4.95
N GLN A 62 7.45 -13.58 -3.89
CA GLN A 62 6.43 -14.63 -3.88
C GLN A 62 5.39 -14.28 -2.82
N LEU A 63 4.10 -14.42 -3.14
CA LEU A 63 3.06 -14.17 -2.15
C LEU A 63 3.09 -15.26 -1.07
N PRO A 64 2.86 -14.92 0.22
CA PRO A 64 2.75 -15.92 1.28
C PRO A 64 1.71 -17.01 1.01
N SER A 65 0.64 -16.69 0.26
CA SER A 65 -0.36 -17.67 -0.18
C SER A 65 0.19 -18.68 -1.18
N ASP A 66 1.11 -18.27 -2.05
CA ASP A 66 1.69 -19.12 -3.08
C ASP A 66 2.71 -20.08 -2.44
N GLU A 67 3.50 -19.58 -1.50
CA GLU A 67 4.40 -20.40 -0.67
C GLU A 67 3.61 -21.44 0.13
N ALA A 68 2.52 -21.02 0.80
CA ALA A 68 1.64 -21.92 1.53
C ALA A 68 0.97 -22.98 0.63
N ALA A 69 0.76 -22.65 -0.65
CA ALA A 69 0.25 -23.58 -1.66
C ALA A 69 1.34 -24.49 -2.26
N GLY A 70 2.62 -24.35 -1.87
CA GLY A 70 3.73 -25.14 -2.39
C GLY A 70 4.14 -24.77 -3.82
N LEU A 71 3.75 -23.58 -4.30
CA LEU A 71 4.15 -23.09 -5.62
C LEU A 71 5.61 -22.63 -5.58
N HIS A 72 6.34 -22.84 -6.66
CA HIS A 72 7.71 -22.34 -6.79
C HIS A 72 7.68 -20.85 -7.20
N PRO A 73 8.55 -19.99 -6.65
CA PRO A 73 8.64 -18.60 -7.09
C PRO A 73 8.97 -18.53 -8.58
N HIS A 74 8.28 -17.66 -9.32
CA HIS A 74 8.68 -17.29 -10.67
C HIS A 74 10.00 -16.51 -10.59
N ILE A 75 11.08 -17.15 -11.02
CA ILE A 75 12.38 -16.49 -11.16
C ILE A 75 12.28 -15.64 -12.42
N ILE A 76 12.01 -14.34 -12.27
CA ILE A 76 12.22 -13.39 -13.35
C ILE A 76 13.73 -13.27 -13.48
N SER A 77 14.31 -13.92 -14.48
CA SER A 77 15.69 -13.69 -14.88
C SER A 77 15.75 -12.31 -15.50
N ASP A 78 16.44 -11.36 -14.86
CA ASP A 78 16.74 -10.03 -15.41
C ASP A 78 17.77 -10.11 -16.57
N ASP A 79 17.74 -11.17 -17.40
CA ASP A 79 18.67 -11.50 -18.48
C ASP A 79 18.00 -11.43 -19.88
N GLU A 80 17.11 -10.46 -20.12
CA GLU A 80 16.76 -10.09 -21.50
C GLU A 80 17.12 -8.62 -21.76
N ASP A 81 18.07 -8.44 -22.68
CA ASP A 81 18.74 -7.20 -23.12
C ASP A 81 17.81 -6.04 -23.54
#